data_AF-A0A523F3C0-F1
#
_entry.id   AF-A0A523F3C0-F1
#
_cell.length_a   1.000
_cell.length_b   1.000
_cell.length_c   1.000
_cell.angle_alpha   90.00
_cell.angle_beta   90.00
_cell.angle_gamma   90.00
#
_symmetry.space_group_name_H-M   'P 1'
#
loop_
_entity.id
_entity.type
_entity.pdbx_description
1 polymer ?
#
loop_
_entity_poly.entity_id
_entity_poly.type
_entity_poly.pdbx_seq_one_letter_code
_entity_poly.pdbx_strand_id
1 'polypeptide(L)'
;MAIAGGQVLDRPLQPLTTAEVAALPVTAVGSSETLVPQASGGTETTAGGPAVGSDDSQSTSEETIPTPRWDRFTNPASSQSGVVIIEAGKVSFAVAEDRIHVLWVTPGSGYLMNRLSSDETSVTISFSSSRDAWLVKASLIDGLLVLSSVKDPIA
;
A
#
# COMPACT_ATOMS: atom_id res chain seq x y z
N MET A 1 38.42 7.74 -43.69
CA MET A 1 37.33 6.81 -44.07
C MET A 1 36.10 7.22 -43.29
N ALA A 2 35.08 7.74 -43.96
CA ALA A 2 33.81 8.15 -43.37
C ALA A 2 32.77 7.07 -43.68
N ILE A 3 32.09 6.56 -42.66
CA ILE A 3 31.04 5.54 -42.82
C ILE A 3 29.69 6.26 -42.85
N ALA A 4 28.93 5.95 -43.91
CA ALA A 4 27.68 6.56 -44.29
C ALA A 4 26.58 6.41 -43.23
N GLY A 5 25.79 7.48 -43.05
CA GLY A 5 24.64 7.53 -42.16
C GLY A 5 23.50 6.61 -42.63
N GLY A 6 22.98 5.81 -41.69
CA GLY A 6 21.73 5.08 -41.87
C GLY A 6 20.55 6.04 -41.75
N GLN A 7 19.70 6.08 -42.78
CA GLN A 7 18.42 6.77 -42.73
C GLN A 7 17.49 6.06 -41.73
N VAL A 8 17.04 6.80 -40.72
CA VAL A 8 15.90 6.40 -39.89
C VAL A 8 14.63 6.64 -40.72
N LEU A 9 13.88 5.58 -41.03
CA LEU A 9 12.56 5.70 -41.64
C LEU A 9 11.63 6.41 -40.65
N ASP A 10 11.45 7.71 -40.84
CA ASP A 10 10.43 8.53 -40.18
C ASP A 10 9.05 8.19 -40.79
N ARG A 11 8.59 6.95 -40.54
CA ARG A 11 7.24 6.54 -40.87
C ARG A 11 6.34 6.89 -39.68
N PRO A 12 5.21 7.59 -39.88
CA PRO A 12 4.26 7.82 -38.79
C PRO A 12 3.78 6.46 -38.26
N LEU A 13 3.83 6.27 -36.94
CA LEU A 13 3.27 5.10 -36.27
C LEU A 13 1.76 5.12 -36.50
N GLN A 14 1.29 4.35 -37.48
CA GLN A 14 -0.15 4.13 -37.63
C GLN A 14 -0.65 3.35 -36.41
N PRO A 15 -1.66 3.85 -35.67
CA PRO A 15 -2.24 3.09 -34.58
C PRO A 15 -2.90 1.82 -35.14
N LEU A 16 -2.63 0.69 -34.49
CA LEU A 16 -3.21 -0.61 -34.81
C LEU A 16 -4.74 -0.51 -34.78
N THR A 17 -5.40 -1.07 -35.81
CA THR A 17 -6.85 -1.05 -35.89
C THR A 17 -7.45 -2.02 -34.87
N THR A 18 -8.68 -1.75 -34.39
CA THR A 18 -9.39 -2.61 -33.41
C THR A 18 -9.49 -4.07 -33.85
N ALA A 19 -9.50 -4.34 -35.16
CA ALA A 19 -9.53 -5.68 -35.72
C ALA A 19 -8.20 -6.45 -35.52
N GLU A 20 -7.07 -5.76 -35.52
CA GLU A 20 -5.75 -6.36 -35.30
C GLU A 20 -5.51 -6.69 -33.82
N VAL A 21 -6.09 -5.90 -32.90
CA VAL A 21 -6.05 -6.19 -31.45
C VAL A 21 -6.82 -7.46 -31.10
N ALA A 22 -7.93 -7.75 -31.79
CA ALA A 22 -8.76 -8.91 -31.51
C ALA A 22 -8.16 -10.25 -31.97
N ALA A 23 -7.14 -10.22 -32.84
CA ALA A 23 -6.45 -11.41 -33.34
C ALA A 23 -5.23 -11.79 -32.49
N LEU A 24 -4.94 -11.05 -31.41
CA LEU A 24 -3.85 -11.37 -30.50
C LEU A 24 -4.23 -12.61 -29.66
N PRO A 25 -3.39 -13.66 -29.61
CA PRO A 25 -3.67 -14.85 -28.83
C PRO A 25 -3.70 -14.48 -27.33
N VAL A 26 -4.88 -14.52 -26.74
CA VAL A 26 -5.05 -14.37 -25.28
C VAL A 26 -4.75 -15.72 -24.65
N THR A 27 -3.51 -15.96 -24.27
CA THR A 27 -3.16 -17.11 -23.44
C THR A 27 -3.80 -16.90 -22.07
N ALA A 28 -4.87 -17.64 -21.79
CA ALA A 28 -5.43 -17.74 -20.45
C ALA A 28 -4.42 -18.46 -19.56
N VAL A 29 -3.55 -17.70 -18.89
CA VAL A 29 -2.74 -18.19 -17.78
C VAL A 29 -3.64 -18.23 -16.56
N GLY A 30 -4.14 -19.43 -16.26
CA GLY A 30 -4.57 -19.77 -14.91
C GLY A 30 -3.39 -19.75 -13.96
N SER A 31 -3.69 -19.44 -12.69
CA SER A 31 -2.80 -19.21 -11.53
C SER A 31 -2.47 -17.73 -11.30
N SER A 32 -3.11 -17.16 -10.29
CA SER A 32 -2.95 -15.78 -9.84
C SER A 32 -1.54 -15.51 -9.29
N GLU A 33 -0.60 -15.20 -10.17
CA GLU A 33 0.57 -14.40 -9.83
C GLU A 33 0.17 -12.93 -9.85
N THR A 34 0.05 -12.32 -8.67
CA THR A 34 -0.25 -10.89 -8.55
C THR A 34 0.99 -10.08 -8.86
N LEU A 35 0.87 -9.25 -9.90
CA LEU A 35 1.87 -8.32 -10.39
C LEU A 35 2.44 -7.41 -9.29
N VAL A 36 3.77 -7.28 -9.32
CA VAL A 36 4.52 -6.23 -8.63
C VAL A 36 4.36 -4.92 -9.41
N PRO A 37 3.89 -3.80 -8.82
CA PRO A 37 4.06 -2.50 -9.46
C PRO A 37 5.50 -2.01 -9.27
N GLN A 38 6.28 -2.00 -10.36
CA GLN A 38 7.53 -1.25 -10.45
C GLN A 38 7.22 0.25 -10.58
N ALA A 39 7.56 1.05 -9.58
CA ALA A 39 7.70 2.49 -9.75
C ALA A 39 9.13 2.80 -10.19
N SER A 40 9.31 3.10 -11.47
CA SER A 40 10.57 3.49 -12.08
C SER A 40 10.50 4.95 -12.55
N GLY A 41 11.47 5.76 -12.12
CA GLY A 41 11.99 6.90 -12.87
C GLY A 41 11.36 8.28 -12.61
N GLY A 42 12.21 9.25 -12.25
CA GLY A 42 11.86 10.68 -12.29
C GLY A 42 12.78 11.56 -11.46
N THR A 43 14.08 11.62 -11.77
CA THR A 43 14.98 12.66 -11.30
C THR A 43 14.79 13.91 -12.15
N GLU A 44 14.23 14.99 -11.60
CA GLU A 44 14.38 16.33 -12.17
C GLU A 44 14.73 17.33 -11.06
N THR A 45 16.02 17.64 -11.01
CA THR A 45 16.59 18.81 -10.33
C THR A 45 16.27 20.04 -11.16
N THR A 46 15.66 21.07 -10.58
CA THR A 46 15.77 22.44 -11.10
C THR A 46 15.80 23.43 -9.93
N ALA A 47 16.91 24.16 -9.87
CA ALA A 47 17.18 25.24 -8.95
C ALA A 47 16.47 26.52 -9.39
N GLY A 48 16.06 27.35 -8.42
CA GLY A 48 15.66 28.74 -8.68
C GLY A 48 14.78 29.33 -7.58
N GLY A 49 15.39 29.95 -6.57
CA GLY A 49 14.81 31.14 -5.95
C GLY A 49 15.38 32.40 -6.63
N PRO A 50 15.00 33.63 -6.25
CA PRO A 50 13.90 34.07 -5.37
C PRO A 50 13.02 35.19 -6.01
N ALA A 51 11.84 35.50 -5.45
CA ALA A 51 11.24 36.86 -5.55
C ALA A 51 10.15 37.10 -4.49
N VAL A 52 10.24 38.30 -3.90
CA VAL A 52 9.37 38.97 -2.92
C VAL A 52 8.00 39.35 -3.51
N GLY A 53 6.93 39.29 -2.71
CA GLY A 53 5.68 39.99 -3.05
C GLY A 53 4.46 39.67 -2.16
N SER A 54 4.19 40.59 -1.23
CA SER A 54 2.88 41.03 -0.74
C SER A 54 1.98 40.14 0.15
N ASP A 55 1.73 40.69 1.35
CA ASP A 55 0.53 40.58 2.18
C ASP A 55 -0.77 40.35 1.40
N ASP A 56 -1.51 39.30 1.75
CA ASP A 56 -2.79 39.37 2.49
C ASP A 56 -3.34 37.93 2.52
N SER A 57 -3.33 37.26 3.68
CA SER A 57 -3.95 35.94 3.81
C SER A 57 -4.46 35.71 5.22
N GLN A 58 -5.70 36.16 5.37
CA GLN A 58 -6.74 35.62 6.23
C GLN A 58 -6.41 34.22 6.77
N SER A 59 -6.20 34.15 8.08
CA SER A 59 -5.94 32.92 8.83
C SER A 59 -7.14 31.98 8.76
N THR A 60 -7.15 31.06 7.80
CA THR A 60 -7.87 29.80 7.94
C THR A 60 -6.96 28.87 8.73
N SER A 61 -7.31 28.65 10.00
CA SER A 61 -6.72 27.58 10.79
C SER A 61 -7.11 26.24 10.16
N GLU A 62 -6.34 25.80 9.17
CA GLU A 62 -6.33 24.41 8.74
C GLU A 62 -5.74 23.60 9.89
N GLU A 63 -6.62 23.03 10.71
CA GLU A 63 -6.27 21.96 11.63
C GLU A 63 -5.64 20.85 10.80
N THR A 64 -4.31 20.87 10.72
CA THR A 64 -3.52 19.86 10.04
C THR A 64 -3.64 18.61 10.89
N ILE A 65 -4.64 17.79 10.58
CA ILE A 65 -4.76 16.44 11.15
C ILE A 65 -3.44 15.74 10.83
N PRO A 66 -2.63 15.36 11.84
CA PRO A 66 -1.35 14.75 11.58
C PRO A 66 -1.60 13.44 10.84
N THR A 67 -1.22 13.38 9.57
CA THR A 67 -1.22 12.13 8.82
C THR A 67 -0.29 11.18 9.58
N PRO A 68 -0.76 10.03 10.07
CA PRO A 68 0.10 9.10 10.79
C PRO A 68 1.24 8.69 9.86
N ARG A 69 2.47 9.10 10.20
CA ARG A 69 3.67 8.64 9.51
C ARG A 69 3.93 7.22 9.97
N TRP A 70 3.47 6.26 9.17
CA TRP A 70 3.87 4.88 9.31
C TRP A 70 5.24 4.74 8.67
N ASP A 71 6.27 4.47 9.48
CA ASP A 71 7.60 4.16 8.97
C ASP A 71 7.52 3.01 7.96
N ARG A 72 8.23 3.15 6.85
CA ARG A 72 8.25 2.14 5.79
C ARG A 72 8.98 0.90 6.31
N PHE A 73 8.23 -0.12 6.71
CA PHE A 73 8.78 -1.43 7.05
C PHE A 73 9.08 -2.21 5.76
N THR A 74 10.35 -2.59 5.56
CA THR A 74 10.76 -3.51 4.50
C THR A 74 10.81 -4.92 5.08
N ASN A 75 9.93 -5.81 4.62
CA ASN A 75 9.85 -7.17 5.12
C ASN A 75 11.11 -7.97 4.74
N PRO A 76 11.91 -8.50 5.70
CA PRO A 76 13.02 -9.38 5.38
C PRO A 76 12.52 -10.64 4.65
N ALA A 77 13.30 -11.15 3.68
CA ALA A 77 12.89 -12.29 2.84
C ALA A 77 12.62 -13.60 3.62
N SER A 78 13.08 -13.71 4.87
CA SER A 78 12.88 -14.86 5.76
C SER A 78 11.71 -14.69 6.75
N SER A 79 10.92 -13.64 6.61
CA SER A 79 9.92 -13.24 7.60
C SER A 79 8.58 -13.92 7.37
N GLN A 80 8.02 -14.51 8.43
CA GLN A 80 6.63 -14.98 8.39
C GLN A 80 5.70 -13.78 8.27
N SER A 81 4.67 -13.87 7.43
CA SER A 81 3.64 -12.85 7.30
C SER A 81 2.26 -13.47 7.22
N GLY A 82 1.24 -12.67 7.53
CA GLY A 82 -0.14 -13.13 7.43
C GLY A 82 -1.12 -11.98 7.38
N VAL A 83 -2.26 -12.23 6.73
CA VAL A 83 -3.32 -11.25 6.49
C VAL A 83 -4.61 -11.75 7.12
N VAL A 84 -5.28 -10.89 7.87
CA VAL A 84 -6.63 -11.15 8.37
C VAL A 84 -7.60 -10.28 7.57
N ILE A 85 -8.63 -10.93 7.01
CA ILE A 85 -9.72 -10.28 6.28
C ILE A 85 -11.00 -10.61 7.04
N ILE A 86 -11.68 -9.56 7.52
CA ILE A 86 -12.95 -9.64 8.25
C ILE A 86 -13.94 -8.66 7.62
N GLU A 87 -15.20 -8.74 8.04
CA GLU A 87 -16.24 -7.79 7.61
C GLU A 87 -15.82 -6.33 7.85
N ALA A 88 -15.21 -6.07 9.01
CA ALA A 88 -14.83 -4.73 9.45
C ALA A 88 -13.55 -4.18 8.82
N GLY A 89 -12.84 -4.96 7.99
CA GLY A 89 -11.62 -4.50 7.34
C GLY A 89 -10.57 -5.59 7.10
N LYS A 90 -9.37 -5.13 6.79
CA LYS A 90 -8.22 -5.96 6.45
C LYS A 90 -7.00 -5.47 7.22
N VAL A 91 -6.17 -6.40 7.69
CA VAL A 91 -4.90 -6.09 8.33
C VAL A 91 -3.84 -7.11 7.91
N SER A 92 -2.61 -6.62 7.71
CA SER A 92 -1.45 -7.45 7.44
C SER A 92 -0.38 -7.30 8.52
N PHE A 93 0.21 -8.44 8.88
CA PHE A 93 1.27 -8.56 9.88
C PHE A 93 2.49 -9.25 9.28
N ALA A 94 3.67 -8.93 9.80
CA ALA A 94 4.90 -9.65 9.55
C ALA A 94 5.69 -9.84 10.85
N VAL A 95 6.52 -10.87 10.90
CA VAL A 95 7.47 -11.13 11.99
C VAL A 95 8.87 -10.84 11.48
N ALA A 96 9.56 -9.89 12.10
CA ALA A 96 10.98 -9.63 11.86
C ALA A 96 11.67 -9.40 13.19
N GLU A 97 12.90 -9.91 13.34
CA GLU A 97 13.70 -9.72 14.56
C GLU A 97 12.93 -10.13 15.85
N ASP A 98 12.21 -11.25 15.78
CA ASP A 98 11.34 -11.75 16.87
C ASP A 98 10.24 -10.78 17.31
N ARG A 99 9.87 -9.84 16.43
CA ARG A 99 8.85 -8.82 16.68
C ARG A 99 7.75 -8.82 15.64
N ILE A 100 6.54 -8.52 16.08
CA ILE A 100 5.38 -8.35 15.19
C ILE A 100 5.30 -6.91 14.69
N HIS A 101 5.29 -6.77 13.37
CA HIS A 101 5.08 -5.53 12.65
C HIS A 101 3.72 -5.53 11.97
N VAL A 102 2.98 -4.43 12.10
CA VAL A 102 1.79 -4.17 11.29
C VAL A 102 2.24 -3.53 9.99
N LEU A 103 1.99 -4.20 8.86
CA LEU A 103 2.40 -3.69 7.55
C LEU A 103 1.42 -2.63 7.05
N TRP A 104 0.13 -2.95 7.12
CA TRP A 104 -0.94 -2.06 6.69
C TRP A 104 -2.25 -2.49 7.32
N VAL A 105 -3.18 -1.53 7.41
CA VAL A 105 -4.54 -1.74 7.91
C VAL A 105 -5.50 -0.92 7.06
N THR A 106 -6.62 -1.54 6.68
CA THR A 106 -7.66 -0.88 5.90
C THR A 106 -9.02 -1.17 6.53
N PRO A 107 -9.63 -0.18 7.20
CA PRO A 107 -10.97 -0.33 7.74
C PRO A 107 -11.99 -0.55 6.62
N GLY A 108 -13.01 -1.36 6.91
CA GLY A 108 -14.21 -1.47 6.10
C GLY A 108 -15.07 -0.20 6.21
N SER A 109 -16.00 -0.03 5.27
CA SER A 109 -16.91 1.13 5.29
C SER A 109 -17.73 1.15 6.58
N GLY A 110 -17.77 2.29 7.27
CA GLY A 110 -18.50 2.46 8.54
C GLY A 110 -17.78 1.94 9.78
N TYR A 111 -16.54 1.46 9.65
CA TYR A 111 -15.70 1.05 10.77
C TYR A 111 -14.55 2.02 11.00
N LEU A 112 -14.26 2.29 12.26
CA LEU A 112 -13.06 2.98 12.71
C LEU A 112 -12.03 1.95 13.17
N MET A 113 -10.75 2.23 12.95
CA MET A 113 -9.67 1.38 13.43
C MET A 113 -8.96 2.03 14.61
N ASN A 114 -8.66 1.22 15.62
CA ASN A 114 -7.82 1.63 16.73
C ASN A 114 -6.86 0.51 17.13
N ARG A 115 -5.59 0.85 17.39
CA ARG A 115 -4.58 -0.10 17.87
C ARG A 115 -4.65 -0.12 19.39
N LEU A 116 -5.15 -1.22 19.96
CA LEU A 116 -5.41 -1.32 21.40
C LEU A 116 -4.16 -1.69 22.20
N SER A 117 -3.36 -2.62 21.66
CA SER A 117 -2.12 -3.02 22.28
C SER A 117 -1.06 -3.34 21.24
N SER A 118 0.18 -3.06 21.60
CA SER A 118 1.34 -3.50 20.87
C SER A 118 2.47 -3.74 21.84
N ASP A 119 2.85 -4.99 21.96
CA ASP A 119 4.10 -5.41 22.54
C ASP A 119 4.97 -6.04 21.43
N GLU A 120 6.16 -6.52 21.78
CA GLU A 120 7.09 -7.12 20.82
C GLU A 120 6.49 -8.38 20.19
N THR A 121 5.73 -9.16 20.96
CA THR A 121 5.25 -10.49 20.58
C THR A 121 3.78 -10.56 20.26
N SER A 122 3.03 -9.47 20.42
CA SER A 122 1.59 -9.45 20.32
C SER A 122 1.09 -8.06 19.95
N VAL A 123 0.17 -8.01 18.99
CA VAL A 123 -0.48 -6.79 18.53
C VAL A 123 -1.98 -7.02 18.46
N THR A 124 -2.76 -6.11 19.03
CA THR A 124 -4.21 -6.12 18.96
C THR A 124 -4.72 -4.89 18.23
N ILE A 125 -5.48 -5.11 17.17
CA ILE A 125 -6.18 -4.08 16.40
C ILE A 125 -7.67 -4.26 16.61
N SER A 126 -8.36 -3.17 16.91
CA SER A 126 -9.81 -3.12 16.95
C SER A 126 -10.36 -2.42 15.72
N PHE A 127 -11.46 -2.93 15.20
CA PHE A 127 -12.31 -2.25 14.24
C PHE A 127 -13.69 -2.07 14.86
N SER A 128 -14.17 -0.85 15.02
CA SER A 128 -15.44 -0.56 15.71
C SER A 128 -16.39 0.23 14.84
N SER A 129 -17.66 -0.16 14.82
CA SER A 129 -18.77 0.60 14.24
C SER A 129 -19.75 1.02 15.34
N SER A 130 -20.90 1.58 14.98
CA SER A 130 -21.99 1.83 15.92
C SER A 130 -22.79 0.57 16.31
N ARG A 131 -22.51 -0.58 15.68
CA ARG A 131 -23.29 -1.83 15.85
C ARG A 131 -22.48 -2.96 16.48
N ASP A 132 -21.19 -3.01 16.17
CA ASP A 132 -20.31 -4.09 16.56
C ASP A 132 -18.84 -3.64 16.57
N ALA A 133 -18.02 -4.44 17.21
CA ALA A 133 -16.59 -4.34 17.19
C ALA A 133 -15.96 -5.67 16.77
N TRP A 134 -14.78 -5.59 16.19
CA TRP A 134 -13.94 -6.73 15.87
C TRP A 134 -12.58 -6.52 16.50
N LEU A 135 -12.07 -7.54 17.17
CA LEU A 135 -10.71 -7.56 17.69
C LEU A 135 -9.90 -8.53 16.85
N VAL A 136 -8.84 -8.05 16.23
CA VAL A 136 -7.84 -8.87 15.53
C VAL A 136 -6.59 -8.89 16.38
N LYS A 137 -6.13 -10.08 16.76
CA LYS A 137 -4.92 -10.28 17.54
C LYS A 137 -3.92 -11.11 16.75
N ALA A 138 -2.71 -10.57 16.64
CA ALA A 138 -1.53 -11.29 16.20
C ALA A 138 -0.67 -11.64 17.42
N SER A 139 -0.11 -12.83 17.47
CA SER A 139 0.78 -13.28 18.56
C SER A 139 1.90 -14.15 18.01
N LEU A 140 3.08 -14.04 18.60
CA LEU A 140 4.25 -14.84 18.29
C LEU A 140 4.37 -15.92 19.36
N ILE A 141 4.06 -17.16 18.98
CA ILE A 141 4.07 -18.32 19.89
C ILE A 141 5.08 -19.31 19.32
N ASP A 142 6.14 -19.60 20.08
CA ASP A 142 7.24 -20.49 19.66
C ASP A 142 7.85 -20.12 18.30
N GLY A 143 7.99 -18.81 18.04
CA GLY A 143 8.50 -18.28 16.78
C GLY A 143 7.51 -18.32 15.61
N LEU A 144 6.27 -18.75 15.84
CA LEU A 144 5.21 -18.79 14.83
C LEU A 144 4.22 -17.64 15.01
N LEU A 145 3.92 -16.96 13.91
CA LEU A 145 2.83 -15.99 13.85
C LEU A 145 1.47 -16.72 13.92
N VAL A 146 0.74 -16.46 14.99
CA VAL A 146 -0.63 -16.91 15.23
C VAL A 146 -1.57 -15.72 15.10
N LEU A 147 -2.58 -15.85 14.25
CA LEU A 147 -3.58 -14.82 13.98
C LEU A 147 -4.95 -15.28 14.48
N SER A 148 -5.67 -14.39 15.14
CA SER A 148 -7.03 -14.64 15.61
C SER A 148 -7.89 -13.40 15.47
N SER A 149 -9.20 -13.61 15.34
CA SER A 149 -10.17 -12.52 15.28
C SER A 149 -11.44 -12.90 16.02
N VAL A 150 -12.02 -11.96 16.77
CA VAL A 150 -13.31 -12.13 17.45
C VAL A 150 -14.24 -10.98 17.08
N LYS A 151 -15.53 -11.29 16.91
CA LYS A 151 -16.59 -10.30 16.74
C LYS A 151 -17.27 -10.11 18.11
N ASP A 152 -17.41 -8.86 18.53
CA ASP A 152 -18.06 -8.46 19.77
C ASP A 152 -19.25 -7.54 19.45
N PRO A 153 -20.50 -7.96 19.69
CA PRO A 153 -21.66 -7.11 19.46
C PRO A 153 -21.72 -5.98 20.52
N ILE A 154 -21.94 -4.75 20.08
CA ILE A 154 -22.17 -3.63 21.00
C ILE A 154 -23.65 -3.68 21.40
N ALA A 155 -23.91 -3.97 22.69
CA ALA A 155 -25.25 -4.12 23.26
C ALA A 155 -26.04 -2.80 23.33
#